data_AF-A0A354FQ42-F1
#
_entry.id   AF-A0A354FQ42-F1
#
_cell.length_a   1.000
_cell.length_b   1.000
_cell.length_c   1.000
_cell.angle_alpha   90.00
_cell.angle_beta   90.00
_cell.angle_gamma   90.00
#
_symmetry.space_group_name_H-M   'P 1'
#
loop_
_entity.id
_entity.type
_entity.pdbx_description
1 polymer ?
#
loop_
_entity_poly.entity_id
_entity_poly.type
_entity_poly.pdbx_seq_one_letter_code
_entity_poly.pdbx_strand_id
1 'polypeptide(L)'
;MFLEALASAFPSNTYTQKECFEFTRTTSSYQSLSRRGQGIMERVLLGDSGITRRHFCTDSPAAMFKEGAQELNEYFEREAPALSIAALKKTGVDPSKIDALIICTCTGYLCPGVTSHVAENMGMRDDVYLQDIVGLGCGAALPMMRAAEGFLAANPGKKVATVAVEICSAALFMNEEP
;
A
#
# COMPACT_ATOMS: atom_id res chain seq x y z
N MET A 1 -24.52 6.88 -5.95
CA MET A 1 -23.05 6.97 -6.06
C MET A 1 -22.68 6.76 -7.52
N PHE A 2 -21.85 7.63 -8.09
CA PHE A 2 -21.33 7.48 -9.45
C PHE A 2 -19.80 7.53 -9.40
N LEU A 3 -19.12 6.69 -10.17
CA LEU A 3 -17.66 6.70 -10.28
C LEU A 3 -17.24 7.74 -11.32
N GLU A 4 -16.58 8.82 -10.89
CA GLU A 4 -16.12 9.88 -11.81
C GLU A 4 -14.78 9.55 -12.48
N ALA A 5 -13.85 8.93 -11.75
CA ALA A 5 -12.52 8.60 -12.24
C ALA A 5 -11.92 7.42 -11.47
N LEU A 6 -10.99 6.71 -12.11
CA LEU A 6 -10.22 5.61 -11.52
C LEU A 6 -8.79 5.66 -12.06
N ALA A 7 -7.81 5.53 -11.17
CA ALA A 7 -6.41 5.49 -11.54
C ALA A 7 -5.58 4.63 -10.56
N SER A 8 -4.39 4.25 -10.99
CA SER A 8 -3.42 3.52 -10.17
C SER A 8 -2.00 4.09 -10.34
N ALA A 9 -1.18 3.92 -9.31
CA ALA A 9 0.24 4.23 -9.32
C ALA A 9 1.02 3.11 -8.65
N PHE A 10 2.24 2.89 -9.12
CA PHE A 10 3.13 1.83 -8.66
C PHE A 10 4.55 2.37 -8.57
N PRO A 11 5.38 1.87 -7.64
CA PRO A 11 6.82 2.12 -7.65
C PRO A 11 7.45 1.72 -9.00
N SER A 12 8.53 2.39 -9.38
CA SER A 12 9.26 2.10 -10.62
C SER A 12 10.04 0.80 -10.57
N ASN A 13 10.52 0.40 -9.39
CA ASN A 13 11.35 -0.78 -9.24
C ASN A 13 10.49 -2.03 -9.38
N THR A 14 10.77 -2.83 -10.41
CA THR A 14 10.01 -4.02 -10.75
C THR A 14 10.95 -5.20 -10.94
N TYR A 15 10.57 -6.35 -10.38
CA TYR A 15 11.35 -7.58 -10.44
C TYR A 15 10.44 -8.73 -10.85
N THR A 16 10.94 -9.63 -11.69
CA THR A 16 10.31 -10.90 -12.00
C THR A 16 10.26 -11.78 -10.75
N GLN A 17 9.38 -12.77 -10.79
CA GLN A 17 9.28 -13.72 -9.70
C GLN A 17 10.59 -14.48 -9.42
N LYS A 18 11.35 -14.78 -10.49
CA LYS A 18 12.67 -15.41 -10.40
C LYS A 18 13.70 -14.48 -9.77
N GLU A 19 13.76 -13.22 -10.19
CA GLU A 19 14.65 -12.22 -9.58
C GLU A 19 14.33 -12.04 -8.09
N CYS A 20 13.03 -12.06 -7.72
CA CYS A 20 12.61 -12.04 -6.32
C CYS A 20 13.21 -13.20 -5.53
N PHE A 21 13.09 -14.43 -6.03
CA PHE A 21 13.70 -15.59 -5.39
C PHE A 21 15.23 -15.47 -5.33
N GLU A 22 15.86 -14.98 -6.40
CA GLU A 22 17.32 -14.87 -6.50
C GLU A 22 17.93 -13.92 -5.47
N PHE A 23 17.30 -12.80 -5.15
CA PHE A 23 17.77 -11.94 -4.06
C PHE A 23 17.32 -12.45 -2.70
N THR A 24 16.10 -13.01 -2.55
CA THR A 24 15.61 -13.54 -1.27
C THR A 24 16.54 -14.64 -0.74
N ARG A 25 17.01 -15.56 -1.59
CA ARG A 25 17.93 -16.64 -1.17
C ARG A 25 19.29 -16.16 -0.65
N THR A 26 19.67 -14.92 -0.95
CA THR A 26 20.95 -14.33 -0.47
C THR A 26 20.82 -13.76 0.93
N THR A 27 19.60 -13.58 1.43
CA THR A 27 19.33 -12.98 2.74
C THR A 27 19.60 -13.98 3.87
N SER A 28 20.08 -13.49 5.00
CA SER A 28 20.25 -14.30 6.21
C SER A 28 18.92 -14.89 6.68
N SER A 29 17.82 -14.14 6.56
CA SER A 29 16.47 -14.54 6.97
C SER A 29 15.96 -15.75 6.18
N TYR A 30 16.31 -15.87 4.89
CA TYR A 30 16.02 -17.09 4.12
C TYR A 30 16.92 -18.26 4.55
N GLN A 31 18.21 -18.00 4.77
CA GLN A 31 19.19 -19.02 5.14
C GLN A 31 18.90 -19.63 6.52
N SER A 32 18.26 -18.89 7.42
CA SER A 32 17.84 -19.38 8.74
C SER A 32 16.57 -20.24 8.71
N LEU A 33 15.81 -20.27 7.61
CA LEU A 33 14.62 -21.10 7.49
C LEU A 33 14.98 -22.60 7.47
N SER A 34 14.08 -23.44 7.99
CA SER A 34 14.14 -24.88 7.78
C SER A 34 14.11 -25.23 6.29
N ARG A 35 14.55 -26.45 5.93
CA ARG A 35 14.40 -26.97 4.56
C ARG A 35 12.96 -26.90 4.05
N ARG A 36 11.99 -27.06 4.95
CA ARG A 36 10.56 -26.94 4.62
C ARG A 36 10.20 -25.48 4.30
N GLY A 37 10.63 -24.53 5.13
CA GLY A 37 10.40 -23.09 4.90
C GLY A 37 11.03 -22.61 3.59
N GLN A 38 12.28 -23.02 3.34
CA GLN A 38 12.98 -22.74 2.07
C GLN A 38 12.21 -23.29 0.86
N GLY A 39 11.71 -24.54 0.96
CA GLY A 39 10.90 -25.15 -0.10
C GLY A 39 9.52 -24.51 -0.30
N ILE A 40 8.90 -23.98 0.75
CA ILE A 40 7.66 -23.18 0.63
C ILE A 40 7.95 -21.89 -0.12
N MET A 41 9.00 -21.16 0.28
CA MET A 41 9.39 -19.91 -0.37
C MET A 41 9.74 -20.11 -1.85
N GLU A 42 10.48 -21.18 -2.16
CA GLU A 42 10.77 -21.57 -3.54
C GLU A 42 9.49 -21.84 -4.33
N ARG A 43 8.52 -22.58 -3.78
CA ARG A 43 7.23 -22.82 -4.44
C ARG A 43 6.39 -21.55 -4.61
N VAL A 44 6.37 -20.67 -3.63
CA VAL A 44 5.63 -19.39 -3.70
C VAL A 44 6.22 -18.49 -4.79
N LEU A 45 7.55 -18.43 -4.89
CA LEU A 45 8.21 -17.50 -5.79
C LEU A 45 8.52 -18.09 -7.18
N LEU A 46 8.71 -19.40 -7.32
CA LEU A 46 9.02 -20.06 -8.59
C LEU A 46 7.89 -20.97 -9.11
N GLY A 47 6.86 -21.23 -8.31
CA GLY A 47 5.69 -21.99 -8.75
C GLY A 47 4.77 -21.18 -9.65
N ASP A 48 3.70 -21.82 -10.11
CA ASP A 48 2.68 -21.21 -10.98
C ASP A 48 1.72 -20.34 -10.17
N SER A 49 2.20 -19.19 -9.70
CA SER A 49 1.43 -18.21 -8.93
C SER A 49 0.57 -17.28 -9.81
N GLY A 50 0.75 -17.33 -11.14
CA GLY A 50 0.22 -16.33 -12.06
C GLY A 50 0.87 -14.95 -11.97
N ILE A 51 1.91 -14.77 -11.14
CA ILE A 51 2.60 -13.49 -10.94
C ILE A 51 3.87 -13.44 -11.81
N THR A 52 3.86 -12.60 -12.84
CA THR A 52 5.06 -12.39 -13.67
C THR A 52 6.07 -11.48 -12.97
N ARG A 53 5.61 -10.35 -12.43
CA ARG A 53 6.43 -9.29 -11.84
C ARG A 53 5.78 -8.70 -10.58
N ARG A 54 6.61 -8.20 -9.67
CA ARG A 54 6.22 -7.46 -8.47
C ARG A 54 6.88 -6.08 -8.45
N HIS A 55 6.23 -5.11 -7.83
CA HIS A 55 6.78 -3.77 -7.61
C HIS A 55 7.30 -3.64 -6.18
N PHE A 56 8.42 -2.94 -6.00
CA PHE A 56 9.05 -2.68 -4.70
C PHE A 56 9.30 -1.19 -4.53
N CYS A 57 9.18 -0.71 -3.29
CA CYS A 57 9.45 0.69 -2.95
C CYS A 57 10.95 1.05 -2.85
N THR A 58 11.84 0.12 -3.17
CA THR A 58 13.30 0.28 -3.15
C THR A 58 13.94 -0.46 -4.33
N ASP A 59 15.11 -0.02 -4.74
CA ASP A 59 15.95 -0.69 -5.75
C ASP A 59 16.83 -1.80 -5.14
N SER A 60 16.87 -1.88 -3.80
CA SER A 60 17.63 -2.88 -3.04
C SER A 60 16.70 -3.69 -2.10
N PRO A 61 15.77 -4.50 -2.65
CA PRO A 61 14.78 -5.22 -1.86
C PRO A 61 15.37 -6.25 -0.88
N ALA A 62 16.56 -6.79 -1.17
CA ALA A 62 17.26 -7.72 -0.27
C ALA A 62 17.61 -7.07 1.08
N ALA A 63 17.86 -5.75 1.10
CA ALA A 63 18.23 -5.03 2.32
C ALA A 63 17.06 -4.93 3.31
N MET A 64 15.81 -5.04 2.85
CA MET A 64 14.63 -4.95 3.72
C MET A 64 14.46 -6.18 4.63
N PHE A 65 15.03 -7.34 4.25
CA PHE A 65 14.87 -8.58 5.03
C PHE A 65 15.63 -8.58 6.35
N LYS A 66 16.55 -7.63 6.57
CA LYS A 66 17.28 -7.42 7.83
C LYS A 66 16.73 -6.26 8.66
N GLU A 67 15.77 -5.52 8.14
CA GLU A 67 15.21 -4.35 8.79
C GLU A 67 14.21 -4.75 9.88
N GLY A 68 14.14 -3.97 10.95
CA GLY A 68 13.16 -4.14 12.00
C GLY A 68 11.83 -3.47 11.63
N ALA A 69 10.85 -3.59 12.52
CA ALA A 69 9.52 -3.01 12.31
C ALA A 69 9.56 -1.49 12.11
N GLN A 70 10.48 -0.78 12.79
CA GLN A 70 10.62 0.67 12.67
C GLN A 70 11.16 1.06 11.30
N GLU A 71 12.27 0.47 10.87
CA GLU A 71 12.91 0.80 9.59
C GLU A 71 11.98 0.46 8.42
N LEU A 72 11.26 -0.65 8.51
CA LEU A 72 10.22 -1.01 7.54
C LEU A 72 9.08 0.03 7.51
N ASN A 73 8.61 0.49 8.68
CA ASN A 73 7.58 1.53 8.73
C ASN A 73 8.04 2.84 8.11
N GLU A 74 9.33 3.21 8.21
CA GLU A 74 9.87 4.42 7.57
C GLU A 74 9.76 4.39 6.03
N TYR A 75 9.82 3.21 5.40
CA TYR A 75 9.47 3.09 3.98
C TYR A 75 7.98 3.34 3.77
N PHE A 76 7.11 2.79 4.62
CA PHE A 76 5.67 3.03 4.52
C PHE A 76 5.32 4.52 4.66
N GLU A 77 5.87 5.20 5.67
CA GLU A 77 5.64 6.63 5.95
C GLU A 77 6.00 7.51 4.75
N ARG A 78 7.08 7.18 4.05
CA ARG A 78 7.52 7.90 2.85
C ARG A 78 6.67 7.58 1.62
N GLU A 79 6.38 6.30 1.40
CA GLU A 79 5.89 5.82 0.11
C GLU A 79 4.36 5.82 0.02
N ALA A 80 3.65 5.59 1.12
CA ALA A 80 2.20 5.53 1.11
C ALA A 80 1.53 6.86 0.74
N PRO A 81 1.93 8.03 1.31
CA PRO A 81 1.41 9.32 0.85
C PRO A 81 1.81 9.60 -0.61
N ALA A 82 3.06 9.33 -0.98
CA ALA A 82 3.58 9.62 -2.31
C ALA A 82 2.82 8.86 -3.42
N LEU A 83 2.58 7.55 -3.23
CA LEU A 83 1.82 6.73 -4.18
C LEU A 83 0.34 7.13 -4.22
N SER A 84 -0.25 7.47 -3.08
CA SER A 84 -1.64 7.96 -3.01
C SER A 84 -1.81 9.25 -3.82
N ILE A 85 -0.89 10.20 -3.64
CA ILE A 85 -0.86 11.46 -4.40
C ILE A 85 -0.65 11.18 -5.89
N ALA A 86 0.27 10.29 -6.25
CA ALA A 86 0.54 9.95 -7.64
C ALA A 86 -0.69 9.32 -8.33
N ALA A 87 -1.42 8.45 -7.64
CA ALA A 87 -2.66 7.85 -8.15
C ALA A 87 -3.76 8.92 -8.30
N LEU A 88 -3.98 9.74 -7.27
CA LEU A 88 -5.00 10.80 -7.30
C LEU A 88 -4.72 11.83 -8.40
N LYS A 89 -3.47 12.27 -8.59
CA LYS A 89 -3.10 13.19 -9.68
C LYS A 89 -3.45 12.65 -11.07
N LYS A 90 -3.33 11.34 -11.31
CA LYS A 90 -3.68 10.71 -12.59
C LYS A 90 -5.19 10.70 -12.88
N THR A 91 -6.04 10.90 -11.87
CA THR A 91 -7.49 11.02 -12.09
C THR A 91 -7.87 12.35 -12.77
N GLY A 92 -7.02 13.36 -12.70
CA GLY A 92 -7.31 14.72 -13.18
C GLY A 92 -8.36 15.46 -12.36
N VAL A 93 -8.85 14.88 -11.26
CA VAL A 93 -9.80 15.54 -10.36
C VAL A 93 -9.08 16.63 -9.57
N ASP A 94 -9.66 17.83 -9.59
CA ASP A 94 -9.21 18.97 -8.79
C ASP A 94 -9.34 18.65 -7.29
N PRO A 95 -8.23 18.62 -6.52
CA PRO A 95 -8.25 18.31 -5.10
C PRO A 95 -9.14 19.25 -4.27
N SER A 96 -9.31 20.50 -4.69
CA SER A 96 -10.18 21.47 -4.01
C SER A 96 -11.66 21.12 -4.10
N LYS A 97 -12.05 20.20 -5.00
CA LYS A 97 -13.43 19.71 -5.19
C LYS A 97 -13.73 18.44 -4.41
N ILE A 98 -12.74 17.84 -3.75
CA ILE A 98 -12.94 16.65 -2.91
C ILE A 98 -13.48 17.10 -1.55
N ASP A 99 -14.55 16.47 -1.08
CA ASP A 99 -15.17 16.77 0.22
C ASP A 99 -14.84 15.74 1.30
N ALA A 100 -14.49 14.52 0.91
CA ALA A 100 -13.93 13.53 1.80
C ALA A 100 -12.82 12.74 1.11
N LEU A 101 -11.76 12.44 1.86
CA LEU A 101 -10.70 11.54 1.48
C LEU A 101 -10.66 10.38 2.48
N ILE A 102 -10.90 9.17 1.98
CA ILE A 102 -10.88 7.94 2.75
C ILE A 102 -9.77 7.06 2.21
N ILE A 103 -8.80 6.72 3.06
CA ILE A 103 -7.67 5.87 2.67
C ILE A 103 -7.72 4.58 3.47
N CYS A 104 -7.48 3.44 2.83
CA CYS A 104 -7.29 2.17 3.52
C CYS A 104 -5.92 1.56 3.26
N THR A 105 -5.37 0.91 4.29
CA THR A 105 -4.09 0.22 4.23
C THR A 105 -3.96 -0.83 5.33
N CYS A 106 -3.11 -1.84 5.13
CA CYS A 106 -2.72 -2.79 6.18
C CYS A 106 -1.21 -3.02 6.28
N THR A 107 -0.40 -2.21 5.62
CA THR A 107 1.05 -2.43 5.48
C THR A 107 1.92 -1.50 6.32
N GLY A 108 1.32 -0.60 7.10
CA GLY A 108 2.04 0.25 8.05
C GLY A 108 1.12 1.20 8.81
N TYR A 109 1.72 2.10 9.57
CA TYR A 109 1.03 3.09 10.38
C TYR A 109 1.73 4.45 10.28
N LEU A 110 0.95 5.53 10.32
CA LEU A 110 1.46 6.89 10.27
C LEU A 110 0.53 7.80 11.11
N CYS A 111 1.12 8.73 11.87
CA CYS A 111 0.39 9.69 12.68
C CYS A 111 1.08 11.07 12.64
N PRO A 112 0.43 12.15 12.14
CA PRO A 112 -0.92 12.20 11.54
C PRO A 112 -1.12 11.23 10.36
N GLY A 113 -2.34 10.77 10.09
CA GLY A 113 -2.60 9.68 9.15
C GLY A 113 -2.23 9.97 7.68
N VAL A 114 -2.23 8.92 6.83
CA VAL A 114 -1.91 9.05 5.40
C VAL A 114 -2.81 10.08 4.74
N THR A 115 -4.09 10.11 5.11
CA THR A 115 -5.04 11.13 4.65
C THR A 115 -4.56 12.56 4.91
N SER A 116 -4.02 12.86 6.10
CA SER A 116 -3.51 14.19 6.45
C SER A 116 -2.33 14.60 5.58
N HIS A 117 -1.37 13.70 5.38
CA HIS A 117 -0.22 13.96 4.51
C HIS A 117 -0.65 14.15 3.05
N VAL A 118 -1.61 13.37 2.56
CA VAL A 118 -2.13 13.51 1.20
C VAL A 118 -2.90 14.83 1.03
N ALA A 119 -3.75 15.19 1.98
CA ALA A 119 -4.56 16.41 1.93
C ALA A 119 -3.68 17.66 1.90
N GLU A 120 -2.70 17.76 2.79
CA GLU A 120 -1.73 18.86 2.85
C GLU A 120 -0.95 18.99 1.53
N ASN A 121 -0.33 17.89 1.07
CA ASN A 121 0.52 17.92 -0.12
C ASN A 121 -0.24 18.10 -1.45
N MET A 122 -1.54 17.83 -1.47
CA MET A 122 -2.40 18.06 -2.64
C MET A 122 -3.11 19.41 -2.62
N GLY A 123 -2.96 20.20 -1.54
CA GLY A 123 -3.68 21.46 -1.37
C GLY A 123 -5.20 21.25 -1.33
N MET A 124 -5.66 20.19 -0.65
CA MET A 124 -7.07 20.00 -0.36
C MET A 124 -7.56 21.11 0.58
N ARG A 125 -8.87 21.27 0.71
CA ARG A 125 -9.45 22.26 1.61
C ARG A 125 -9.20 21.89 3.07
N ASP A 126 -9.00 22.89 3.92
CA ASP A 126 -8.81 22.71 5.38
C ASP A 126 -10.00 22.01 6.08
N ASP A 127 -11.18 21.99 5.44
CA ASP A 127 -12.41 21.37 5.94
C ASP A 127 -12.71 19.99 5.33
N VAL A 128 -11.77 19.40 4.58
CA VAL A 128 -11.96 18.06 3.99
C VAL A 128 -12.15 17.01 5.08
N TYR A 129 -13.13 16.12 4.91
CA TYR A 129 -13.32 15.00 5.82
C TYR A 129 -12.24 13.93 5.58
N LEU A 130 -11.44 13.64 6.60
CA LEU A 130 -10.32 12.69 6.51
C LEU A 130 -10.60 11.43 7.33
N GLN A 131 -10.42 10.26 6.73
CA GLN A 131 -10.58 8.97 7.39
C GLN A 131 -9.57 7.93 6.91
N ASP A 132 -8.66 7.52 7.82
CA ASP A 132 -7.78 6.37 7.61
C ASP A 132 -8.42 5.09 8.17
N ILE A 133 -8.48 4.04 7.35
CA ILE A 133 -9.00 2.72 7.71
C ILE A 133 -7.83 1.73 7.68
N VAL A 134 -7.36 1.34 8.86
CA VAL A 134 -6.15 0.51 9.02
C VAL A 134 -6.50 -0.90 9.50
N GLY A 135 -5.77 -1.90 9.01
CA GLY A 135 -5.76 -3.25 9.61
C GLY A 135 -6.84 -4.21 9.11
N LEU A 136 -7.58 -3.86 8.06
CA LEU A 136 -8.64 -4.71 7.49
C LEU A 136 -8.15 -5.67 6.38
N GLY A 137 -6.83 -5.68 6.12
CA GLY A 137 -6.19 -6.58 5.17
C GLY A 137 -6.68 -6.42 3.73
N CYS A 138 -6.59 -7.49 2.95
CA CYS A 138 -6.99 -7.50 1.54
C CYS A 138 -8.49 -7.20 1.31
N GLY A 139 -9.32 -7.27 2.35
CA GLY A 139 -10.74 -6.93 2.29
C GLY A 139 -11.06 -5.46 2.49
N ALA A 140 -10.07 -4.60 2.81
CA ALA A 140 -10.27 -3.23 3.28
C ALA A 140 -11.03 -2.31 2.29
N ALA A 141 -10.96 -2.61 0.99
CA ALA A 141 -11.67 -1.82 -0.03
C ALA A 141 -13.19 -1.84 0.17
N LEU A 142 -13.77 -2.95 0.64
CA LEU A 142 -15.22 -3.05 0.85
C LEU A 142 -15.74 -2.12 1.95
N PRO A 143 -15.22 -2.15 3.19
CA PRO A 143 -15.64 -1.22 4.24
C PRO A 143 -15.29 0.24 3.90
N MET A 144 -14.18 0.50 3.20
CA MET A 144 -13.87 1.85 2.69
C MET A 144 -14.96 2.36 1.75
N MET A 145 -15.40 1.55 0.79
CA MET A 145 -16.46 1.91 -0.13
C MET A 145 -17.81 2.09 0.57
N ARG A 146 -18.10 1.30 1.63
CA ARG A 146 -19.30 1.50 2.45
C ARG A 146 -19.26 2.79 3.26
N ALA A 147 -18.10 3.16 3.78
CA ALA A 147 -17.91 4.45 4.44
C ALA A 147 -18.15 5.61 3.46
N ALA A 148 -17.60 5.52 2.23
CA ALA A 148 -17.83 6.51 1.17
C ALA A 148 -19.32 6.60 0.78
N GLU A 149 -20.00 5.46 0.62
CA GLU A 149 -21.44 5.40 0.36
C GLU A 149 -22.25 6.11 1.45
N GLY A 150 -21.94 5.82 2.72
CA GLY A 150 -22.57 6.47 3.87
C GLY A 150 -22.36 7.98 3.89
N PHE A 151 -21.13 8.45 3.63
CA PHE A 151 -20.82 9.88 3.53
C PHE A 151 -21.63 10.56 2.43
N LEU A 152 -21.69 9.96 1.24
CA LEU A 152 -22.44 10.50 0.09
C LEU A 152 -23.95 10.51 0.33
N ALA A 153 -24.49 9.50 1.02
CA ALA A 153 -25.90 9.44 1.38
C ALA A 153 -26.28 10.56 2.37
N ALA A 154 -25.41 10.85 3.33
CA ALA A 154 -25.60 11.94 4.28
C ALA A 154 -25.35 13.33 3.69
N ASN A 155 -24.56 13.44 2.62
CA ASN A 155 -24.17 14.71 2.02
C ASN A 155 -24.39 14.73 0.49
N PRO A 156 -25.64 14.94 0.02
CA PRO A 156 -25.96 14.97 -1.40
C PRO A 156 -25.15 16.01 -2.18
N GLY A 157 -24.63 15.61 -3.35
CA GLY A 157 -23.86 16.49 -4.24
C GLY A 157 -22.38 16.66 -3.89
N LYS A 158 -21.91 16.02 -2.81
CA LYS A 158 -20.50 16.00 -2.41
C LYS A 158 -19.68 14.97 -3.19
N LYS A 159 -18.37 15.13 -3.19
CA LYS A 159 -17.41 14.23 -3.83
C LYS A 159 -16.50 13.54 -2.82
N VAL A 160 -16.29 12.24 -3.00
CA VAL A 160 -15.41 11.43 -2.15
C VAL A 160 -14.29 10.84 -3.00
N ALA A 161 -13.06 10.98 -2.51
CA ALA A 161 -11.91 10.24 -3.01
C ALA A 161 -11.62 9.06 -2.07
N THR A 162 -11.45 7.88 -2.65
CA THR A 162 -11.07 6.67 -1.93
C THR A 162 -9.74 6.14 -2.46
N VAL A 163 -8.80 5.81 -1.59
CA VAL A 163 -7.50 5.24 -1.99
C VAL A 163 -7.20 3.99 -1.18
N ALA A 164 -6.95 2.87 -1.86
CA ALA A 164 -6.30 1.72 -1.25
C ALA A 164 -4.80 1.80 -1.54
N VAL A 165 -3.97 1.92 -0.51
CA VAL A 165 -2.52 2.03 -0.65
C VAL A 165 -1.81 0.96 0.17
N GLU A 166 -0.90 0.23 -0.46
CA GLU A 166 -0.16 -0.86 0.19
C GLU A 166 1.32 -0.84 -0.19
N ILE A 167 2.19 -0.84 0.81
CA ILE A 167 3.64 -0.94 0.67
C ILE A 167 4.07 -2.34 1.14
N CYS A 168 3.61 -3.38 0.45
CA CYS A 168 3.84 -4.77 0.87
C CYS A 168 5.34 -5.13 0.95
N SER A 169 6.19 -4.48 0.17
CA SER A 169 7.65 -4.64 0.28
C SER A 169 8.20 -4.19 1.63
N ALA A 170 7.52 -3.26 2.29
CA ALA A 170 7.82 -2.78 3.65
C ALA A 170 7.02 -3.50 4.74
N ALA A 171 6.35 -4.60 4.42
CA ALA A 171 5.62 -5.43 5.37
C ALA A 171 6.11 -6.88 5.30
N LEU A 172 7.42 -7.06 5.15
CA LEU A 172 8.07 -8.37 5.02
C LEU A 172 8.60 -8.83 6.37
N PHE A 173 8.16 -10.01 6.80
CA PHE A 173 8.73 -10.72 7.93
C PHE A 173 8.90 -12.19 7.57
N MET A 174 10.09 -12.73 7.81
CA MET A 174 10.45 -14.10 7.44
C MET A 174 10.97 -14.83 8.66
N ASN A 175 10.05 -15.45 9.39
CA ASN A 175 10.34 -16.30 10.54
C ASN A 175 9.49 -17.59 10.46
N GLU A 176 9.87 -18.60 11.24
CA GLU A 176 9.07 -19.83 11.42
C GLU A 176 8.46 -19.90 12.84
N GLU A 177 8.62 -18.83 13.63
CA GLU A 177 8.02 -18.72 14.96
C GLU A 177 6.54 -18.29 14.86
N PRO A 178 5.64 -18.86 15.68
CA PRO A 178 4.21 -18.56 15.66
C PRO A 178 3.85 -17.08 15.86
#